data_AF-A0A496AMU9-F1
#
_entry.id   AF-A0A496AMU9-F1
#
_cell.length_a   1.000
_cell.length_b   1.000
_cell.length_c   1.000
_cell.angle_alpha   90.00
_cell.angle_beta   90.00
_cell.angle_gamma   90.00
#
_symmetry.space_group_name_H-M   'P 1'
#
loop_
_entity.id
_entity.type
_entity.pdbx_description
1 polymer ?
#
loop_
_entity_poly.entity_id
_entity_poly.type
_entity_poly.pdbx_seq_one_letter_code
_entity_poly.pdbx_strand_id
1 'polypeptide(L)'
;MIEKRVIGNYEMNLVLTGESGSKESKIFFSGDTALGKRAYLSISVDELKVGRKTSTDTRIWKTYNNLGPPPWNVKVLKKGNFFRFWVNDRTGWIRGPLGEWENVYEPVDNSLGIETSAGISLQSWTVTTLPWLQEVTEPILSRGPKGSFYEAQIIPGAIIEYEGLYYMYVMAGMRGDEEGSSRRSIGVAMSPDLKRWEGHVEPIISYLDTPYDNLYVSGAVVTDEGRVAIMFSAQKFPEWQGFMLAMADHPMGPFFQYTDNPVYKHFSHAHEFDLIRADGLPHRYLLFYAGFTPEPQRGWAGDRGYLLYSDDLVNWHSDERNPIFAPETLDNWDAVHVRPRSLNRIGDMWYLWYEGCNTWEPEGSSHHGWWDTVGLARSKDLVNWEYYPRNPALPGLGLNADQFDSNWVGWPRMYIKDNVGYVFYTGNAQVGLRTIPIDRLVNWKTEGGETVDLREHHTSQ
;
A
#
# COMPACT_ATOMS: atom_id res chain seq x y z
N MET A 1 31.17 -17.57 -7.36
CA MET A 1 30.03 -16.63 -7.31
C MET A 1 29.47 -16.51 -8.71
N ILE A 2 28.17 -16.72 -8.89
CA ILE A 2 27.46 -16.46 -10.15
C ILE A 2 26.69 -15.15 -9.96
N GLU A 3 26.73 -14.25 -10.93
CA GLU A 3 26.09 -12.93 -10.84
C GLU A 3 25.35 -12.56 -12.12
N LYS A 4 24.19 -11.93 -11.98
CA LYS A 4 23.32 -11.50 -13.08
C LYS A 4 22.64 -10.17 -12.75
N ARG A 5 22.41 -9.35 -13.78
CA ARG A 5 21.72 -8.05 -13.65
C ARG A 5 20.24 -8.22 -13.94
N VAL A 6 19.40 -7.61 -13.11
CA VAL A 6 17.94 -7.61 -13.26
C VAL A 6 17.41 -6.22 -12.95
N ILE A 7 16.59 -5.69 -13.85
CA ILE A 7 16.04 -4.33 -13.75
C ILE A 7 14.63 -4.39 -13.17
N GLY A 8 14.36 -3.51 -12.21
CA GLY A 8 13.02 -3.25 -11.67
C GLY A 8 12.58 -4.26 -10.62
N ASN A 9 11.29 -4.60 -10.68
CA ASN A 9 10.65 -5.57 -9.80
C ASN A 9 10.78 -6.98 -10.34
N TYR A 10 10.94 -7.96 -9.46
CA TYR A 10 11.13 -9.34 -9.88
C TYR A 10 10.73 -10.35 -8.80
N GLU A 11 10.49 -11.58 -9.24
CA GLU A 11 10.42 -12.78 -8.41
C GLU A 11 11.59 -13.71 -8.78
N MET A 12 12.48 -13.96 -7.82
CA MET A 12 13.60 -14.88 -7.95
C MET A 12 13.25 -16.19 -7.25
N ASN A 13 13.42 -17.31 -7.93
CA ASN A 13 13.25 -18.65 -7.37
C ASN A 13 14.53 -19.46 -7.60
N LEU A 14 15.03 -20.16 -6.59
CA LEU A 14 16.19 -21.04 -6.70
C LEU A 14 16.09 -22.23 -5.75
N VAL A 15 16.84 -23.29 -6.07
CA VAL A 15 16.94 -24.48 -5.22
C VAL A 15 18.41 -24.80 -4.97
N LEU A 16 18.77 -24.89 -3.69
CA LEU A 16 20.10 -25.34 -3.25
C LEU A 16 20.01 -26.77 -2.68
N THR A 17 20.87 -27.67 -3.12
CA THR A 17 20.92 -29.08 -2.73
C THR A 17 22.30 -29.49 -2.24
N GLY A 18 22.41 -30.58 -1.48
CA GLY A 18 23.71 -31.17 -1.13
C GLY A 18 23.78 -31.69 0.30
N GLU A 19 24.96 -32.15 0.72
CA GLU A 19 25.21 -32.56 2.10
C GLU A 19 25.65 -31.33 2.90
N SER A 20 24.82 -30.90 3.85
CA SER A 20 25.06 -29.66 4.58
C SER A 20 25.95 -29.86 5.81
N GLY A 21 26.91 -28.95 6.00
CA GLY A 21 27.47 -28.60 7.31
C GLY A 21 26.93 -27.25 7.82
N SER A 22 27.43 -26.75 8.95
CA SER A 22 27.06 -25.42 9.51
C SER A 22 27.57 -24.22 8.70
N LYS A 23 28.19 -24.44 7.53
CA LYS A 23 28.74 -23.37 6.69
C LYS A 23 27.67 -22.69 5.85
N GLU A 24 27.62 -21.38 5.93
CA GLU A 24 26.62 -20.54 5.28
C GLU A 24 26.83 -20.43 3.75
N SER A 25 25.73 -20.51 3.00
CA SER A 25 25.62 -20.05 1.60
C SER A 25 24.94 -18.68 1.57
N LYS A 26 25.31 -17.81 0.63
CA LYS A 26 24.73 -16.46 0.48
C LYS A 26 24.01 -16.28 -0.84
N ILE A 27 22.83 -15.67 -0.77
CA ILE A 27 22.02 -15.29 -1.92
C ILE A 27 21.90 -13.77 -1.88
N PHE A 28 22.57 -13.09 -2.80
CA PHE A 28 22.48 -11.65 -2.97
C PHE A 28 21.26 -11.33 -3.82
N PHE A 29 20.37 -10.51 -3.28
CA PHE A 29 19.09 -10.17 -3.92
C PHE A 29 18.92 -8.67 -4.16
N SER A 30 19.80 -7.82 -3.64
CA SER A 30 19.78 -6.40 -4.00
C SER A 30 21.16 -5.79 -3.92
N GLY A 31 21.33 -4.69 -4.63
CA GLY A 31 22.51 -3.84 -4.58
C GLY A 31 23.32 -3.82 -5.86
N ASP A 32 24.46 -3.16 -5.75
CA ASP A 32 25.39 -2.93 -6.84
C ASP A 32 26.77 -3.42 -6.44
N THR A 33 27.24 -4.42 -7.17
CA THR A 33 28.56 -5.01 -7.03
C THR A 33 29.68 -4.00 -7.22
N ALA A 34 29.53 -3.08 -8.18
CA ALA A 34 30.54 -2.07 -8.45
C ALA A 34 30.72 -1.12 -7.27
N LEU A 35 29.63 -0.88 -6.51
CA LEU A 35 29.62 -0.01 -5.34
C LEU A 35 29.91 -0.76 -4.03
N GLY A 36 30.07 -2.09 -4.08
CA GLY A 36 30.33 -2.93 -2.91
C GLY A 36 29.18 -2.96 -1.90
N LYS A 37 27.94 -2.64 -2.31
CA LYS A 37 26.75 -2.62 -1.46
C LYS A 37 25.81 -3.74 -1.88
N ARG A 38 25.51 -4.69 -0.99
CA ARG A 38 24.63 -5.83 -1.27
C ARG A 38 23.76 -6.20 -0.08
N ALA A 39 22.49 -6.50 -0.36
CA ALA A 39 21.61 -7.20 0.56
C ALA A 39 21.62 -8.70 0.26
N TYR A 40 21.55 -9.53 1.29
CA TYR A 40 21.65 -10.97 1.14
C TYR A 40 20.81 -11.77 2.14
N LEU A 41 20.44 -12.98 1.73
CA LEU A 41 20.05 -14.06 2.62
C LEU A 41 21.28 -14.93 2.90
N SER A 42 21.62 -15.14 4.17
CA SER A 42 22.59 -16.15 4.60
C SER A 42 21.85 -17.39 5.05
N ILE A 43 22.20 -18.55 4.51
CA ILE A 43 21.46 -19.80 4.69
C ILE A 43 22.41 -20.89 5.19
N SER A 44 22.07 -21.50 6.33
CA SER A 44 22.68 -22.71 6.85
C SER A 44 21.60 -23.62 7.45
N VAL A 45 22.00 -24.80 7.96
CA VAL A 45 21.07 -25.70 8.66
C VAL A 45 20.51 -25.06 9.95
N ASP A 46 21.34 -24.24 10.58
CA ASP A 46 21.05 -23.67 11.89
C ASP A 46 20.25 -22.38 11.76
N GLU A 47 20.51 -21.57 10.72
CA GLU A 47 20.03 -20.19 10.66
C GLU A 47 19.72 -19.73 9.23
N LEU A 48 18.71 -18.87 9.12
CA LEU A 48 18.46 -17.97 8.01
C LEU A 48 18.67 -16.54 8.49
N LYS A 49 19.51 -15.78 7.83
CA LYS A 49 19.79 -14.36 8.16
C LYS A 49 19.45 -13.46 7.00
N VAL A 50 18.83 -12.32 7.28
CA VAL A 50 18.71 -11.20 6.34
C VAL A 50 19.78 -10.20 6.71
N GLY A 51 20.67 -9.88 5.79
CA GLY A 51 21.78 -8.99 6.07
C GLY A 51 22.13 -8.05 4.93
N ARG A 52 23.02 -7.12 5.26
CA ARG A 52 23.62 -6.16 4.35
C ARG A 52 25.13 -6.22 4.47
N LYS A 53 25.81 -6.05 3.35
CA LYS A 53 27.25 -5.81 3.28
C LYS A 53 27.51 -4.54 2.47
N THR A 54 28.28 -3.62 3.01
CA THR A 54 28.82 -2.45 2.31
C THR A 54 30.35 -2.57 2.26
N SER A 55 31.03 -1.58 1.68
CA SER A 55 32.49 -1.50 1.71
C SER A 55 33.06 -1.29 3.13
N THR A 56 32.27 -0.75 4.05
CA THR A 56 32.71 -0.36 5.40
C THR A 56 32.05 -1.14 6.53
N ASP A 57 30.96 -1.87 6.25
CA ASP A 57 30.11 -2.47 7.28
C ASP A 57 29.45 -3.78 6.82
N THR A 58 29.12 -4.64 7.77
CA THR A 58 28.25 -5.81 7.57
C THR A 58 27.28 -5.89 8.72
N ARG A 59 25.98 -5.87 8.40
CA ARG A 59 24.89 -5.83 9.38
C ARG A 59 23.89 -6.95 9.16
N ILE A 60 23.38 -7.53 10.23
CA ILE A 60 22.30 -8.51 10.21
C ILE A 60 21.04 -7.83 10.72
N TRP A 61 19.99 -7.85 9.91
CA TRP A 61 18.70 -7.22 10.21
C TRP A 61 17.75 -8.17 10.92
N LYS A 62 17.71 -9.44 10.48
CA LYS A 62 16.82 -10.47 11.01
C LYS A 62 17.53 -11.81 11.03
N THR A 63 17.26 -12.62 12.04
CA THR A 63 17.73 -13.99 12.18
C THR A 63 16.57 -14.91 12.48
N TYR A 64 16.48 -16.02 11.77
CA TYR A 64 15.51 -17.08 11.96
C TYR A 64 16.27 -18.37 12.25
N ASN A 65 15.95 -19.02 13.36
CA ASN A 65 16.67 -20.22 13.81
C ASN A 65 16.03 -21.50 13.25
N ASN A 66 16.82 -22.56 13.24
CA ASN A 66 16.44 -23.92 12.88
C ASN A 66 15.79 -23.98 11.49
N LEU A 67 16.57 -23.78 10.44
CA LEU A 67 16.09 -23.88 9.05
C LEU A 67 15.99 -25.34 8.58
N GLY A 68 16.89 -26.20 9.08
CA GLY A 68 16.98 -27.60 8.68
C GLY A 68 17.86 -27.83 7.45
N PRO A 69 18.14 -29.11 7.11
CA PRO A 69 19.01 -29.46 6.00
C PRO A 69 18.37 -29.14 4.63
N PRO A 70 19.19 -28.98 3.58
CA PRO A 70 18.71 -28.84 2.21
C PRO A 70 17.96 -30.11 1.75
N PRO A 71 17.12 -30.03 0.70
CA PRO A 71 16.99 -28.92 -0.24
C PRO A 71 16.40 -27.65 0.36
N TRP A 72 17.00 -26.50 0.02
CA TRP A 72 16.45 -25.18 0.34
C TRP A 72 15.79 -24.60 -0.91
N ASN A 73 14.46 -24.55 -0.88
CA ASN A 73 13.66 -23.88 -1.89
C ASN A 73 13.54 -22.41 -1.51
N VAL A 74 14.23 -21.54 -2.23
CA VAL A 74 14.28 -20.12 -1.93
C VAL A 74 13.48 -19.33 -2.95
N LYS A 75 12.60 -18.48 -2.46
CA LYS A 75 11.88 -17.48 -3.25
C LYS A 75 12.16 -16.10 -2.68
N VAL A 76 12.47 -15.13 -3.51
CA VAL A 76 12.59 -13.71 -3.14
C VAL A 76 11.73 -12.89 -4.09
N LEU A 77 10.86 -12.07 -3.53
CA LEU A 77 10.04 -11.10 -4.24
C LEU A 77 10.58 -9.71 -3.95
N LYS A 78 10.96 -8.96 -5.00
CA LYS A 78 11.29 -7.53 -4.92
C LYS A 78 10.17 -6.71 -5.57
N LYS A 79 9.64 -5.76 -4.82
CA LYS A 79 8.71 -4.73 -5.30
C LYS A 79 9.17 -3.37 -4.75
N GLY A 80 9.69 -2.49 -5.60
CA GLY A 80 10.28 -1.21 -5.19
C GLY A 80 11.41 -1.42 -4.17
N ASN A 81 11.27 -0.81 -3.00
CA ASN A 81 12.14 -1.00 -1.84
C ASN A 81 11.71 -2.13 -0.89
N PHE A 82 10.65 -2.85 -1.21
CA PHE A 82 10.08 -3.88 -0.36
C PHE A 82 10.47 -5.28 -0.84
N PHE A 83 10.85 -6.14 0.11
CA PHE A 83 11.27 -7.50 -0.15
C PHE A 83 10.47 -8.48 0.71
N ARG A 84 9.98 -9.55 0.07
CA ARG A 84 9.49 -10.76 0.75
C ARG A 84 10.34 -11.94 0.35
N PHE A 85 10.49 -12.91 1.24
CA PHE A 85 11.24 -14.10 0.96
C PHE A 85 10.62 -15.32 1.63
N TRP A 86 10.87 -16.47 1.01
CA TRP A 86 10.51 -17.78 1.52
C TRP A 86 11.74 -18.69 1.40
N VAL A 87 11.98 -19.49 2.43
CA VAL A 87 12.94 -20.57 2.41
C VAL A 87 12.27 -21.80 2.99
N ASN A 88 11.87 -22.73 2.11
CA ASN A 88 10.93 -23.80 2.44
C ASN A 88 9.64 -23.19 3.05
N ASP A 89 9.25 -23.61 4.26
CA ASP A 89 8.06 -23.10 4.95
C ASP A 89 8.31 -21.81 5.73
N ARG A 90 9.57 -21.36 5.85
CA ARG A 90 9.90 -20.10 6.53
C ARG A 90 9.60 -18.94 5.59
N THR A 91 8.93 -17.92 6.10
CA THR A 91 8.65 -16.68 5.36
C THR A 91 9.21 -15.49 6.12
N GLY A 92 9.52 -14.42 5.42
CA GLY A 92 9.86 -13.15 6.04
C GLY A 92 9.82 -12.02 5.04
N TRP A 93 10.05 -10.82 5.54
CA TRP A 93 10.03 -9.61 4.74
C TRP A 93 10.96 -8.56 5.33
N ILE A 94 11.39 -7.61 4.51
CA ILE A 94 12.16 -6.45 4.93
C ILE A 94 11.93 -5.30 3.94
N ARG A 95 11.85 -4.08 4.47
CA ARG A 95 11.84 -2.87 3.66
C ARG A 95 13.22 -2.24 3.69
N GLY A 96 13.69 -1.72 2.54
CA GLY A 96 14.98 -1.05 2.38
C GLY A 96 16.18 -1.80 2.97
N PRO A 97 16.42 -3.08 2.65
CA PRO A 97 17.48 -3.89 3.26
C PRO A 97 18.91 -3.35 3.05
N LEU A 98 19.14 -2.44 2.10
CA LEU A 98 20.40 -1.72 1.98
C LEU A 98 20.56 -0.59 3.01
N GLY A 99 19.52 -0.25 3.75
CA GLY A 99 19.52 0.77 4.81
C GLY A 99 19.04 2.13 4.30
N GLU A 100 17.80 2.19 3.81
CA GLU A 100 17.23 3.46 3.33
C GLU A 100 17.17 4.54 4.42
N TRP A 101 16.99 4.14 5.68
CA TRP A 101 17.08 5.00 6.87
C TRP A 101 18.48 5.56 7.13
N GLU A 102 19.51 4.95 6.55
CA GLU A 102 20.90 5.43 6.53
C GLU A 102 21.23 6.14 5.21
N ASN A 103 20.21 6.54 4.43
CA ASN A 103 20.34 7.11 3.09
C ASN A 103 21.04 6.20 2.07
N VAL A 104 20.85 4.88 2.21
CA VAL A 104 21.34 3.88 1.25
C VAL A 104 20.15 3.18 0.59
N TYR A 105 19.86 3.62 -0.62
CA TYR A 105 18.64 3.28 -1.36
C TYR A 105 18.80 2.05 -2.25
N GLU A 106 17.66 1.43 -2.60
CA GLU A 106 17.61 0.25 -3.45
C GLU A 106 17.80 0.64 -4.92
N PRO A 107 18.68 -0.04 -5.68
CA PRO A 107 18.86 0.30 -7.08
C PRO A 107 17.71 -0.22 -7.94
N VAL A 108 17.43 0.48 -9.04
CA VAL A 108 16.55 -0.05 -10.10
C VAL A 108 17.22 -1.26 -10.76
N ASP A 109 18.52 -1.16 -11.05
CA ASP A 109 19.31 -2.22 -11.65
C ASP A 109 20.06 -3.01 -10.57
N ASN A 110 19.65 -4.26 -10.37
CA ASN A 110 20.06 -5.10 -9.25
C ASN A 110 21.06 -6.15 -9.68
N SER A 111 22.10 -6.32 -8.88
CA SER A 111 23.07 -7.42 -9.03
C SER A 111 22.64 -8.59 -8.16
N LEU A 112 22.05 -9.61 -8.79
CA LEU A 112 21.66 -10.85 -8.12
C LEU A 112 22.82 -11.84 -8.18
N GLY A 113 23.07 -12.57 -7.10
CA GLY A 113 24.15 -13.54 -7.11
C GLY A 113 24.11 -14.59 -6.01
N ILE A 114 24.91 -15.64 -6.18
CA ILE A 114 24.94 -16.80 -5.27
C ILE A 114 26.39 -17.17 -4.95
N GLU A 115 26.66 -17.34 -3.66
CA GLU A 115 27.85 -17.97 -3.10
C GLU A 115 27.45 -19.23 -2.35
N THR A 116 27.85 -20.40 -2.84
CA THR A 116 27.58 -21.67 -2.16
C THR A 116 28.74 -22.07 -1.25
N SER A 117 28.41 -22.66 -0.10
CA SER A 117 29.40 -23.35 0.73
C SER A 117 29.80 -24.69 0.13
N ALA A 118 30.96 -25.22 0.53
CA ALA A 118 31.42 -26.53 0.07
C ALA A 118 30.40 -27.62 0.43
N GLY A 119 30.05 -28.46 -0.54
CA GLY A 119 29.03 -29.51 -0.39
C GLY A 119 27.62 -29.09 -0.83
N ILE A 120 27.38 -27.79 -1.06
CA ILE A 120 26.11 -27.26 -1.58
C ILE A 120 26.25 -26.94 -3.07
N SER A 121 25.27 -27.37 -3.86
CA SER A 121 25.12 -27.13 -5.29
C SER A 121 23.84 -26.37 -5.61
N LEU A 122 23.89 -25.53 -6.64
CA LEU A 122 22.74 -24.84 -7.20
C LEU A 122 22.02 -25.77 -8.20
N GLN A 123 20.81 -26.19 -7.87
CA GLN A 123 20.00 -27.06 -8.73
C GLN A 123 19.23 -26.25 -9.78
N SER A 124 18.56 -25.16 -9.39
CA SER A 124 17.80 -24.29 -10.30
C SER A 124 17.93 -22.83 -9.89
N TRP A 125 17.85 -21.90 -10.85
CA TRP A 125 17.79 -20.46 -10.58
C TRP A 125 17.06 -19.72 -11.70
N THR A 126 15.87 -19.24 -11.39
CA THR A 126 15.02 -18.49 -12.33
C THR A 126 14.68 -17.13 -11.76
N VAL A 127 14.54 -16.14 -12.64
CA VAL A 127 14.01 -14.82 -12.29
C VAL A 127 12.90 -14.45 -13.24
N THR A 128 11.78 -14.00 -12.69
CA THR A 128 10.62 -13.49 -13.44
C THR A 128 10.48 -12.00 -13.20
N THR A 129 10.49 -11.18 -14.24
CA THR A 129 10.23 -9.73 -14.10
C THR A 129 8.75 -9.47 -13.76
N LEU A 130 8.49 -8.39 -13.03
CA LEU A 130 7.16 -8.08 -12.49
C LEU A 130 6.74 -6.65 -12.85
N PRO A 131 6.16 -6.43 -14.05
CA PRO A 131 6.03 -5.09 -14.60
C PRO A 131 4.92 -4.23 -14.00
N TRP A 132 4.09 -4.75 -13.08
CA TRP A 132 3.03 -3.92 -12.50
C TRP A 132 3.59 -2.76 -11.70
N LEU A 133 3.07 -1.57 -12.00
CA LEU A 133 3.11 -0.39 -11.14
C LEU A 133 4.53 -0.08 -10.66
N GLN A 134 5.51 -0.13 -11.56
CA GLN A 134 6.93 0.15 -11.24
C GLN A 134 7.43 1.44 -11.90
N GLU A 135 6.52 2.23 -12.47
CA GLU A 135 6.85 3.50 -13.11
C GLU A 135 7.43 4.48 -12.09
N VAL A 136 8.53 5.14 -12.46
CA VAL A 136 9.03 6.32 -11.75
C VAL A 136 8.21 7.50 -12.25
N THR A 137 7.40 8.08 -11.37
CA THR A 137 6.49 9.19 -11.69
C THR A 137 6.84 10.42 -10.87
N GLU A 138 6.36 11.57 -11.32
CA GLU A 138 6.27 12.80 -10.52
C GLU A 138 4.90 12.87 -9.83
N PRO A 139 4.74 13.63 -8.73
CA PRO A 139 3.43 13.88 -8.16
C PRO A 139 2.54 14.62 -9.17
N ILE A 140 1.28 14.20 -9.27
CA ILE A 140 0.26 14.88 -10.09
C ILE A 140 -0.45 15.99 -9.32
N LEU A 141 -0.39 15.97 -7.98
CA LEU A 141 -0.76 17.08 -7.12
C LEU A 141 0.28 17.22 -6.00
N SER A 142 0.83 18.42 -5.85
CA SER A 142 1.84 18.76 -4.85
C SER A 142 1.26 19.59 -3.71
N ARG A 143 2.02 19.66 -2.61
CA ARG A 143 1.71 20.54 -1.48
C ARG A 143 1.64 22.01 -1.92
N GLY A 144 0.77 22.75 -1.27
CA GLY A 144 0.56 24.17 -1.54
C GLY A 144 1.67 25.07 -0.98
N PRO A 145 1.65 26.36 -1.34
CA PRO A 145 2.55 27.33 -0.74
C PRO A 145 2.32 27.45 0.77
N LYS A 146 3.35 27.91 1.50
CA LYS A 146 3.27 28.17 2.94
C LYS A 146 2.08 29.08 3.27
N GLY A 147 1.29 28.68 4.25
CA GLY A 147 0.06 29.35 4.69
C GLY A 147 -1.22 28.88 3.99
N SER A 148 -1.13 28.08 2.93
CA SER A 148 -2.31 27.46 2.32
C SER A 148 -2.85 26.30 3.18
N PHE A 149 -4.13 25.94 2.98
CA PHE A 149 -4.77 24.85 3.71
C PHE A 149 -4.20 23.44 3.43
N TYR A 150 -3.36 23.33 2.38
CA TYR A 150 -2.72 22.12 1.88
C TYR A 150 -1.18 22.25 1.86
N GLU A 151 -0.61 23.14 2.68
CA GLU A 151 0.84 23.39 2.74
C GLU A 151 1.66 22.17 3.23
N ALA A 152 1.07 21.35 4.09
CA ALA A 152 1.77 20.23 4.73
C ALA A 152 1.48 18.90 4.03
N GLN A 153 0.24 18.74 3.56
CA GLN A 153 -0.23 17.48 2.99
C GLN A 153 -1.40 17.67 2.04
N ILE A 154 -1.39 16.89 0.96
CA ILE A 154 -2.54 16.64 0.09
C ILE A 154 -2.64 15.13 -0.16
N ILE A 155 -3.79 14.54 0.18
CA ILE A 155 -4.05 13.09 0.07
C ILE A 155 -5.27 12.85 -0.82
N PRO A 156 -5.22 11.86 -1.73
CA PRO A 156 -6.37 11.52 -2.56
C PRO A 156 -7.48 10.88 -1.72
N GLY A 157 -8.68 11.44 -1.80
CA GLY A 157 -9.92 10.88 -1.27
C GLY A 157 -10.77 10.25 -2.37
N ALA A 158 -12.08 10.50 -2.34
CA ALA A 158 -13.01 9.98 -3.33
C ALA A 158 -12.89 10.71 -4.67
N ILE A 159 -13.20 9.99 -5.77
CA ILE A 159 -13.22 10.54 -7.13
C ILE A 159 -14.60 10.29 -7.73
N ILE A 160 -15.22 11.33 -8.27
CA ILE A 160 -16.48 11.23 -9.02
C ILE A 160 -16.31 11.79 -10.43
N GLU A 161 -17.11 11.29 -11.38
CA GLU A 161 -17.31 11.91 -12.68
C GLU A 161 -18.62 12.70 -12.64
N TYR A 162 -18.59 13.95 -13.08
CA TYR A 162 -19.74 14.84 -13.14
C TYR A 162 -19.64 15.69 -14.41
N GLU A 163 -20.65 15.62 -15.28
CA GLU A 163 -20.72 16.36 -16.55
C GLU A 163 -19.46 16.23 -17.43
N GLY A 164 -18.82 15.05 -17.44
CA GLY A 164 -17.63 14.76 -18.24
C GLY A 164 -16.30 15.28 -17.67
N LEU A 165 -16.32 15.80 -16.45
CA LEU A 165 -15.13 16.16 -15.67
C LEU A 165 -14.99 15.24 -14.44
N TYR A 166 -13.76 15.03 -14.00
CA TYR A 166 -13.45 14.26 -12.80
C TYR A 166 -13.12 15.19 -11.65
N TYR A 167 -13.65 14.88 -10.46
CA TYR A 167 -13.44 15.63 -9.24
C TYR A 167 -12.86 14.70 -8.18
N MET A 168 -11.65 15.00 -7.70
CA MET A 168 -11.01 14.32 -6.59
C MET A 168 -11.16 15.17 -5.35
N TYR A 169 -11.91 14.66 -4.38
CA TYR A 169 -11.95 15.25 -3.05
C TYR A 169 -10.67 14.89 -2.32
N VAL A 170 -9.95 15.90 -1.84
CA VAL A 170 -8.66 15.72 -1.19
C VAL A 170 -8.74 16.08 0.28
N MET A 171 -8.10 15.27 1.11
CA MET A 171 -7.79 15.67 2.47
C MET A 171 -6.54 16.54 2.44
N ALA A 172 -6.66 17.74 2.98
CA ALA A 172 -5.59 18.73 2.98
C ALA A 172 -5.23 19.13 4.41
N GLY A 173 -3.94 19.07 4.73
CA GLY A 173 -3.42 19.38 6.06
C GLY A 173 -2.63 20.68 6.10
N MET A 174 -2.89 21.47 7.13
CA MET A 174 -2.04 22.60 7.55
C MET A 174 -1.02 22.12 8.59
N ARG A 175 0.03 22.92 8.82
CA ARG A 175 0.92 22.65 9.94
C ARG A 175 0.18 22.87 11.27
N GLY A 176 0.15 21.84 12.11
CA GLY A 176 -0.38 21.89 13.48
C GLY A 176 0.74 21.90 14.53
N ASP A 177 0.40 22.30 15.75
CA ASP A 177 1.35 22.40 16.89
C ASP A 177 1.62 21.02 17.54
N GLU A 178 0.83 19.98 17.24
CA GLU A 178 0.96 18.62 17.79
C GLU A 178 0.96 17.55 16.68
N GLU A 179 1.63 16.42 16.92
CA GLU A 179 1.63 15.26 16.01
C GLU A 179 0.19 14.70 15.91
N GLY A 180 -0.38 14.71 14.70
CA GLY A 180 -1.76 14.31 14.44
C GLY A 180 -2.80 15.45 14.42
N SER A 181 -2.47 16.66 14.88
CA SER A 181 -3.38 17.82 14.95
C SER A 181 -3.34 18.74 13.71
N SER A 182 -3.10 18.18 12.51
CA SER A 182 -2.78 18.94 11.29
C SER A 182 -3.94 19.73 10.66
N ARG A 183 -4.90 20.22 11.47
CA ARG A 183 -6.03 21.10 11.12
C ARG A 183 -6.54 20.85 9.70
N ARG A 184 -7.21 19.70 9.51
CA ARG A 184 -7.48 19.14 8.17
C ARG A 184 -8.78 19.68 7.58
N SER A 185 -8.71 20.19 6.36
CA SER A 185 -9.87 20.60 5.55
C SER A 185 -10.06 19.69 4.35
N ILE A 186 -11.22 19.83 3.69
CA ILE A 186 -11.55 19.12 2.46
C ILE A 186 -11.37 20.09 1.30
N GLY A 187 -10.48 19.75 0.38
CA GLY A 187 -10.31 20.43 -0.91
C GLY A 187 -10.91 19.60 -2.06
N VAL A 188 -10.85 20.16 -3.27
CA VAL A 188 -11.20 19.46 -4.50
C VAL A 188 -10.17 19.76 -5.58
N ALA A 189 -9.82 18.74 -6.36
CA ALA A 189 -9.04 18.89 -7.60
C ALA A 189 -9.86 18.39 -8.79
N MET A 190 -9.64 19.00 -9.95
CA MET A 190 -10.38 18.70 -11.17
C MET A 190 -9.48 18.13 -12.25
N SER A 191 -10.01 17.23 -13.07
CA SER A 191 -9.31 16.68 -14.23
C SER A 191 -10.25 16.43 -15.40
N PRO A 192 -9.81 16.69 -16.64
CA PRO A 192 -10.53 16.28 -17.84
C PRO A 192 -10.23 14.83 -18.26
N ASP A 193 -9.14 14.22 -17.76
CA ASP A 193 -8.58 12.99 -18.33
C ASP A 193 -8.02 11.98 -17.30
N LEU A 194 -8.25 12.24 -16.00
CA LEU A 194 -7.71 11.51 -14.84
C LEU A 194 -6.17 11.58 -14.69
N LYS A 195 -5.45 12.29 -15.56
CA LYS A 195 -3.98 12.37 -15.55
C LYS A 195 -3.50 13.75 -15.15
N ARG A 196 -4.14 14.79 -15.68
CA ARG A 196 -3.83 16.19 -15.40
C ARG A 196 -4.82 16.72 -14.39
N TRP A 197 -4.32 17.16 -13.25
CA TRP A 197 -5.16 17.63 -12.14
C TRP A 197 -4.83 19.06 -11.78
N GLU A 198 -5.87 19.86 -11.55
CA GLU A 198 -5.77 21.22 -11.05
C GLU A 198 -6.50 21.31 -9.70
N GLY A 199 -5.76 21.67 -8.65
CA GLY A 199 -6.32 21.83 -7.30
C GLY A 199 -7.01 23.17 -7.13
N HIS A 200 -8.13 23.18 -6.41
CA HIS A 200 -8.77 24.41 -5.99
C HIS A 200 -7.97 25.11 -4.87
N VAL A 201 -7.87 26.44 -4.93
CA VAL A 201 -7.01 27.23 -4.01
C VAL A 201 -7.60 27.40 -2.61
N GLU A 202 -8.91 27.20 -2.46
CA GLU A 202 -9.63 27.28 -1.17
C GLU A 202 -10.29 25.94 -0.82
N PRO A 203 -10.45 25.60 0.47
CA PRO A 203 -11.19 24.42 0.88
C PRO A 203 -12.68 24.54 0.51
N ILE A 204 -13.30 23.42 0.13
CA ILE A 204 -14.75 23.34 -0.10
C ILE A 204 -15.52 23.05 1.20
N ILE A 205 -14.85 22.47 2.20
CA ILE A 205 -15.28 22.42 3.60
C ILE A 205 -14.06 22.70 4.47
N SER A 206 -14.07 23.84 5.16
CA SER A 206 -13.02 24.25 6.08
C SER A 206 -13.29 23.72 7.48
N TYR A 207 -12.25 23.25 8.18
CA TYR A 207 -12.39 22.91 9.60
C TYR A 207 -12.87 24.10 10.44
N LEU A 208 -12.52 25.33 10.04
CA LEU A 208 -12.91 26.58 10.72
C LEU A 208 -14.42 26.82 10.74
N ASP A 209 -15.13 26.26 9.76
CA ASP A 209 -16.58 26.36 9.63
C ASP A 209 -17.30 25.20 10.34
N THR A 210 -16.56 24.39 11.11
CA THR A 210 -17.07 23.20 11.81
C THR A 210 -16.62 23.19 13.27
N PRO A 211 -17.27 22.41 14.15
CA PRO A 211 -16.80 22.22 15.52
C PRO A 211 -15.64 21.20 15.63
N TYR A 212 -15.05 20.77 14.51
CA TYR A 212 -14.07 19.69 14.42
C TYR A 212 -12.67 20.21 14.05
N ASP A 213 -11.64 19.51 14.50
CA ASP A 213 -10.25 19.88 14.24
C ASP A 213 -9.72 19.24 12.94
N ASN A 214 -10.18 18.02 12.61
CA ASN A 214 -9.72 17.28 11.44
C ASN A 214 -10.88 16.66 10.67
N LEU A 215 -10.85 16.85 9.34
CA LEU A 215 -11.79 16.27 8.39
C LEU A 215 -11.06 15.31 7.44
N TYR A 216 -11.53 14.06 7.34
CA TYR A 216 -10.95 13.01 6.51
C TYR A 216 -11.95 12.57 5.45
N VAL A 217 -11.83 13.12 4.23
CA VAL A 217 -12.72 12.77 3.12
C VAL A 217 -12.22 11.53 2.39
N SER A 218 -13.09 10.53 2.20
CA SER A 218 -12.78 9.35 1.38
C SER A 218 -14.00 8.71 0.72
N GLY A 219 -15.18 9.33 0.84
CA GLY A 219 -16.42 8.90 0.18
C GLY A 219 -17.11 10.05 -0.53
N ALA A 220 -17.51 9.82 -1.79
CA ALA A 220 -18.34 10.74 -2.55
C ALA A 220 -19.13 9.98 -3.61
N VAL A 221 -20.38 10.37 -3.81
CA VAL A 221 -21.28 9.78 -4.81
C VAL A 221 -22.19 10.84 -5.39
N VAL A 222 -22.67 10.61 -6.63
CA VAL A 222 -23.79 11.36 -7.19
C VAL A 222 -25.09 10.60 -6.88
N THR A 223 -26.03 11.25 -6.22
CA THR A 223 -27.34 10.68 -5.85
C THR A 223 -28.25 10.55 -7.07
N ASP A 224 -29.37 9.84 -6.94
CA ASP A 224 -30.38 9.73 -8.00
C ASP A 224 -30.99 11.07 -8.40
N GLU A 225 -30.98 12.03 -7.47
CA GLU A 225 -31.48 13.40 -7.69
C GLU A 225 -30.43 14.29 -8.37
N GLY A 226 -29.27 13.73 -8.73
CA GLY A 226 -28.16 14.46 -9.35
C GLY A 226 -27.33 15.30 -8.37
N ARG A 227 -27.63 15.23 -7.06
CA ARG A 227 -26.86 15.95 -6.03
C ARG A 227 -25.57 15.20 -5.73
N VAL A 228 -24.55 15.93 -5.32
CA VAL A 228 -23.29 15.36 -4.86
C VAL A 228 -23.35 15.18 -3.36
N ALA A 229 -23.21 13.94 -2.90
CA ALA A 229 -23.06 13.61 -1.49
C ALA A 229 -21.59 13.29 -1.21
N ILE A 230 -21.01 13.95 -0.19
CA ILE A 230 -19.68 13.64 0.32
C ILE A 230 -19.79 13.15 1.76
N MET A 231 -19.00 12.11 2.05
CA MET A 231 -18.85 11.55 3.37
C MET A 231 -17.41 11.75 3.84
N PHE A 232 -17.26 12.19 5.09
CA PHE A 232 -15.97 12.43 5.72
C PHE A 232 -16.00 12.00 7.19
N SER A 233 -14.90 11.46 7.70
CA SER A 233 -14.74 11.26 9.13
C SER A 233 -14.31 12.56 9.78
N ALA A 234 -14.88 12.87 10.94
CA ALA A 234 -14.49 14.04 11.71
C ALA A 234 -13.86 13.66 13.04
N GLN A 235 -12.88 14.46 13.46
CA GLN A 235 -12.22 14.33 14.75
C GLN A 235 -12.23 15.67 15.47
N LYS A 236 -12.59 15.65 16.75
CA LYS A 236 -12.31 16.72 17.69
C LYS A 236 -11.23 16.19 18.63
N PHE A 237 -9.98 16.54 18.37
CA PHE A 237 -8.82 15.83 18.88
C PHE A 237 -8.85 15.72 20.42
N PRO A 238 -8.60 14.53 21.00
CA PRO A 238 -8.25 13.26 20.32
C PRO A 238 -9.46 12.42 19.87
N GLU A 239 -10.68 12.86 20.17
CA GLU A 239 -11.91 12.09 20.01
C GLU A 239 -12.43 12.02 18.57
N TRP A 240 -12.70 10.81 18.11
CA TRP A 240 -13.38 10.55 16.85
C TRP A 240 -14.88 10.76 16.99
N GLN A 241 -15.43 11.57 16.09
CA GLN A 241 -16.83 11.98 16.15
C GLN A 241 -17.73 11.10 15.28
N GLY A 242 -17.19 10.46 14.24
CA GLY A 242 -17.91 9.55 13.35
C GLY A 242 -17.83 9.99 11.89
N PHE A 243 -18.63 9.34 11.05
CA PHE A 243 -18.82 9.70 9.65
C PHE A 243 -19.92 10.76 9.54
N MET A 244 -19.57 11.86 8.88
CA MET A 244 -20.42 13.00 8.59
C MET A 244 -20.86 12.95 7.13
N LEU A 245 -22.06 13.43 6.85
CA LEU A 245 -22.61 13.58 5.51
C LEU A 245 -22.78 15.07 5.18
N ALA A 246 -22.41 15.47 3.97
CA ALA A 246 -22.73 16.78 3.41
C ALA A 246 -23.16 16.66 1.94
N MET A 247 -24.05 17.54 1.49
CA MET A 247 -24.59 17.53 0.14
C MET A 247 -24.48 18.88 -0.55
N ALA A 248 -24.30 18.86 -1.87
CA ALA A 248 -24.30 20.02 -2.74
C ALA A 248 -24.98 19.69 -4.08
N ASP A 249 -25.41 20.72 -4.81
CA ASP A 249 -25.96 20.55 -6.16
C ASP A 249 -24.86 20.53 -7.23
N HIS A 250 -23.62 20.83 -6.84
CA HIS A 250 -22.45 20.84 -7.73
C HIS A 250 -21.22 20.28 -6.99
N PRO A 251 -20.27 19.59 -7.66
CA PRO A 251 -19.10 18.98 -7.01
C PRO A 251 -18.21 19.95 -6.22
N MET A 252 -18.23 21.24 -6.55
CA MET A 252 -17.47 22.29 -5.86
C MET A 252 -18.22 22.95 -4.70
N GLY A 253 -19.43 22.49 -4.38
CA GLY A 253 -20.26 23.09 -3.35
C GLY A 253 -21.13 24.27 -3.84
N PRO A 254 -21.69 25.07 -2.92
CA PRO A 254 -21.48 24.97 -1.47
C PRO A 254 -22.06 23.68 -0.89
N PHE A 255 -21.34 23.06 0.05
CA PHE A 255 -21.78 21.86 0.75
C PHE A 255 -22.52 22.21 2.03
N PHE A 256 -23.68 21.58 2.24
CA PHE A 256 -24.47 21.70 3.45
C PHE A 256 -24.40 20.40 4.23
N GLN A 257 -23.95 20.48 5.48
CA GLN A 257 -23.88 19.32 6.37
C GLN A 257 -25.29 18.86 6.76
N TYR A 258 -25.45 17.54 6.85
CA TYR A 258 -26.67 16.94 7.38
C TYR A 258 -26.84 17.32 8.87
N THR A 259 -28.04 17.75 9.25
CA THR A 259 -28.31 18.36 10.56
C THR A 259 -28.09 17.39 11.72
N ASP A 260 -28.36 16.10 11.52
CA ASP A 260 -28.20 15.07 12.57
C ASP A 260 -26.87 14.31 12.45
N ASN A 261 -25.86 14.91 11.85
CA ASN A 261 -24.51 14.36 11.84
C ASN A 261 -24.00 14.07 13.27
N PRO A 262 -23.22 12.99 13.49
CA PRO A 262 -22.77 11.98 12.52
C PRO A 262 -23.87 10.99 12.10
N VAL A 263 -23.85 10.56 10.84
CA VAL A 263 -24.75 9.49 10.34
C VAL A 263 -24.33 8.09 10.81
N TYR A 264 -23.08 7.93 11.25
CA TYR A 264 -22.59 6.71 11.90
C TYR A 264 -21.40 7.01 12.82
N LYS A 265 -21.33 6.36 13.98
CA LYS A 265 -20.19 6.45 14.90
C LYS A 265 -19.70 5.06 15.30
N HIS A 266 -18.46 4.75 14.95
CA HIS A 266 -17.76 3.55 15.43
C HIS A 266 -17.46 3.68 16.92
N PHE A 267 -17.38 2.56 17.65
CA PHE A 267 -17.13 2.56 19.10
C PHE A 267 -15.72 3.02 19.49
N SER A 268 -14.80 3.10 18.52
CA SER A 268 -13.40 3.55 18.70
C SER A 268 -13.06 4.58 17.60
N HIS A 269 -11.89 4.49 16.97
CA HIS A 269 -11.56 5.30 15.80
C HIS A 269 -11.91 4.61 14.48
N ALA A 270 -12.40 5.41 13.52
CA ALA A 270 -12.68 5.01 12.16
C ALA A 270 -12.53 6.22 11.23
N HIS A 271 -11.62 6.14 10.26
CA HIS A 271 -11.24 7.32 9.47
C HIS A 271 -10.77 7.03 8.04
N GLU A 272 -10.35 5.81 7.78
CA GLU A 272 -10.05 5.34 6.44
C GLU A 272 -11.21 4.52 5.91
N PHE A 273 -11.74 4.88 4.74
CA PHE A 273 -12.93 4.22 4.23
C PHE A 273 -13.12 4.43 2.73
N ASP A 274 -14.07 3.69 2.19
CA ASP A 274 -14.62 3.89 0.87
C ASP A 274 -16.15 3.90 0.93
N LEU A 275 -16.77 4.79 0.16
CA LEU A 275 -18.21 4.87 -0.05
C LEU A 275 -18.51 4.48 -1.49
N ILE A 276 -19.24 3.39 -1.67
CA ILE A 276 -19.55 2.83 -2.98
C ILE A 276 -21.05 2.90 -3.21
N ARG A 277 -21.44 3.49 -4.34
CA ARG A 277 -22.78 3.33 -4.90
C ARG A 277 -22.81 2.03 -5.71
N ALA A 278 -23.67 1.10 -5.32
CA ALA A 278 -23.74 -0.24 -5.87
C ALA A 278 -25.16 -0.54 -6.40
N ASP A 279 -25.52 0.10 -7.51
CA ASP A 279 -26.81 -0.11 -8.14
C ASP A 279 -27.02 -1.59 -8.53
N GLY A 280 -28.22 -2.12 -8.26
CA GLY A 280 -28.58 -3.50 -8.56
C GLY A 280 -28.10 -4.54 -7.53
N LEU A 281 -27.50 -4.12 -6.42
CA LEU A 281 -27.29 -4.96 -5.24
C LEU A 281 -28.43 -4.78 -4.22
N PRO A 282 -28.54 -5.67 -3.20
CA PRO A 282 -29.57 -5.55 -2.18
C PRO A 282 -29.61 -4.20 -1.45
N HIS A 283 -28.45 -3.55 -1.31
CA HIS A 283 -28.31 -2.21 -0.75
C HIS A 283 -27.63 -1.30 -1.74
N ARG A 284 -28.14 -0.07 -1.86
CA ARG A 284 -27.64 0.93 -2.81
C ARG A 284 -26.26 1.47 -2.47
N TYR A 285 -25.92 1.53 -1.19
CA TYR A 285 -24.66 2.08 -0.72
C TYR A 285 -23.95 1.10 0.21
N LEU A 286 -22.64 1.03 0.04
CA LEU A 286 -21.71 0.27 0.86
C LEU A 286 -20.71 1.25 1.46
N LEU A 287 -20.44 1.14 2.75
CA LEU A 287 -19.33 1.83 3.41
C LEU A 287 -18.36 0.78 3.92
N PHE A 288 -17.18 0.69 3.31
CA PHE A 288 -16.12 -0.21 3.75
C PHE A 288 -15.03 0.62 4.43
N TYR A 289 -14.85 0.43 5.74
CA TYR A 289 -13.98 1.28 6.54
C TYR A 289 -13.03 0.51 7.46
N ALA A 290 -11.92 1.17 7.81
CA ALA A 290 -10.97 0.75 8.82
C ALA A 290 -11.48 1.19 10.19
N GLY A 291 -11.71 0.24 11.09
CA GLY A 291 -12.05 0.49 12.48
C GLY A 291 -11.06 -0.18 13.42
N PHE A 292 -10.62 0.53 14.46
CA PHE A 292 -9.79 -0.09 15.48
C PHE A 292 -10.56 -1.20 16.17
N THR A 293 -9.92 -2.37 16.26
CA THR A 293 -10.48 -3.55 16.90
C THR A 293 -9.56 -3.92 18.07
N PRO A 294 -9.98 -3.66 19.33
CA PRO A 294 -9.14 -3.93 20.49
C PRO A 294 -8.95 -5.43 20.73
N GLU A 295 -9.98 -6.23 20.45
CA GLU A 295 -9.98 -7.68 20.63
C GLU A 295 -10.40 -8.37 19.32
N PRO A 296 -9.52 -8.42 18.31
CA PRO A 296 -9.85 -9.07 17.06
C PRO A 296 -9.87 -10.59 17.24
N GLN A 297 -10.70 -11.29 16.45
CA GLN A 297 -10.74 -12.75 16.44
C GLN A 297 -9.37 -13.39 16.12
N ARG A 298 -8.52 -12.66 15.41
CA ARG A 298 -7.17 -13.07 15.02
C ARG A 298 -6.17 -11.93 15.16
N GLY A 299 -5.05 -12.22 15.81
CA GLY A 299 -3.90 -11.31 15.91
C GLY A 299 -3.98 -10.30 17.04
N TRP A 300 -3.09 -9.31 16.97
CA TRP A 300 -3.01 -8.19 17.90
C TRP A 300 -4.09 -7.16 17.63
N ALA A 301 -4.42 -6.35 18.63
CA ALA A 301 -5.25 -5.16 18.46
C ALA A 301 -4.74 -4.30 17.29
N GLY A 302 -5.66 -3.75 16.50
CA GLY A 302 -5.31 -2.97 15.33
C GLY A 302 -6.50 -2.69 14.43
N ASP A 303 -6.27 -1.99 13.33
CA ASP A 303 -7.34 -1.67 12.39
C ASP A 303 -7.74 -2.91 11.60
N ARG A 304 -9.05 -3.07 11.43
CA ARG A 304 -9.69 -4.13 10.63
C ARG A 304 -10.70 -3.50 9.69
N GLY A 305 -11.05 -4.23 8.64
CA GLY A 305 -12.10 -3.78 7.73
C GLY A 305 -13.49 -4.17 8.23
N TYR A 306 -14.39 -3.19 8.19
CA TYR A 306 -15.79 -3.30 8.57
C TYR A 306 -16.68 -2.83 7.41
N LEU A 307 -17.82 -3.49 7.23
CA LEU A 307 -18.76 -3.18 6.17
C LEU A 307 -20.10 -2.71 6.75
N LEU A 308 -20.58 -1.57 6.26
CA LEU A 308 -21.94 -1.09 6.47
C LEU A 308 -22.67 -1.00 5.14
N TYR A 309 -23.99 -0.99 5.26
CA TYR A 309 -24.92 -0.90 4.15
C TYR A 309 -25.93 0.22 4.43
N SER A 310 -26.41 0.86 3.37
CA SER A 310 -27.46 1.87 3.43
C SER A 310 -28.19 1.97 2.09
N ASP A 311 -29.43 2.47 2.11
CA ASP A 311 -30.19 2.80 0.90
C ASP A 311 -30.36 4.32 0.70
N ASP A 312 -30.00 5.14 1.69
CA ASP A 312 -30.28 6.57 1.74
C ASP A 312 -29.11 7.45 2.24
N LEU A 313 -27.94 6.86 2.51
CA LEU A 313 -26.74 7.49 3.08
C LEU A 313 -26.85 7.98 4.53
N VAL A 314 -28.03 7.85 5.15
CA VAL A 314 -28.32 8.34 6.50
C VAL A 314 -28.49 7.17 7.47
N ASN A 315 -29.28 6.18 7.09
CA ASN A 315 -29.56 4.99 7.89
C ASN A 315 -28.59 3.88 7.49
N TRP A 316 -27.63 3.60 8.38
CA TRP A 316 -26.58 2.59 8.18
C TRP A 316 -26.83 1.36 9.04
N HIS A 317 -26.62 0.18 8.46
CA HIS A 317 -26.64 -1.09 9.17
C HIS A 317 -25.33 -1.86 8.97
N SER A 318 -24.80 -2.38 10.06
CA SER A 318 -23.56 -3.17 10.05
C SER A 318 -23.79 -4.56 9.48
N ASP A 319 -22.81 -5.08 8.74
CA ASP A 319 -22.72 -6.51 8.49
C ASP A 319 -22.54 -7.27 9.82
N GLU A 320 -23.34 -8.31 10.03
CA GLU A 320 -23.30 -9.13 11.26
C GLU A 320 -21.97 -9.88 11.44
N ARG A 321 -21.20 -10.06 10.35
CA ARG A 321 -19.93 -10.77 10.33
C ARG A 321 -18.73 -9.85 10.58
N ASN A 322 -18.97 -8.57 10.83
CA ASN A 322 -17.91 -7.61 11.11
C ASN A 322 -17.04 -8.03 12.32
N PRO A 323 -15.71 -7.81 12.28
CA PRO A 323 -14.94 -7.33 11.13
C PRO A 323 -14.78 -8.40 10.04
N ILE A 324 -14.90 -7.97 8.78
CA ILE A 324 -14.89 -8.84 7.58
C ILE A 324 -13.54 -8.88 6.84
N PHE A 325 -12.58 -8.04 7.21
CA PHE A 325 -11.24 -8.03 6.61
C PHE A 325 -10.16 -7.87 7.67
N ALA A 326 -9.15 -8.75 7.60
CA ALA A 326 -8.09 -8.90 8.59
C ALA A 326 -6.73 -9.15 7.89
N PRO A 327 -5.60 -9.17 8.61
CA PRO A 327 -4.33 -9.60 8.03
C PRO A 327 -4.36 -11.04 7.52
N GLU A 328 -3.69 -11.32 6.39
CA GLU A 328 -3.56 -12.68 5.83
C GLU A 328 -2.81 -13.60 6.81
N THR A 329 -1.71 -13.11 7.39
CA THR A 329 -0.95 -13.78 8.45
C THR A 329 -0.46 -12.78 9.50
N LEU A 330 -0.06 -13.28 10.66
CA LEU A 330 0.42 -12.45 11.78
C LEU A 330 1.92 -12.18 11.73
N ASP A 331 2.62 -12.69 10.71
CA ASP A 331 4.06 -12.52 10.51
C ASP A 331 4.33 -11.94 9.11
N ASN A 332 3.47 -11.02 8.69
CA ASN A 332 3.50 -10.38 7.38
C ASN A 332 3.63 -8.86 7.52
N TRP A 333 3.83 -8.20 6.39
CA TRP A 333 3.98 -6.75 6.30
C TRP A 333 2.72 -5.98 6.76
N ASP A 334 1.56 -6.61 6.68
CA ASP A 334 0.23 -6.09 7.06
C ASP A 334 -0.31 -6.72 8.36
N ALA A 335 0.56 -7.28 9.21
CA ALA A 335 0.17 -8.08 10.37
C ALA A 335 -0.60 -7.35 11.48
N VAL A 336 -0.56 -6.00 11.52
CA VAL A 336 -1.08 -5.22 12.65
C VAL A 336 -2.30 -4.42 12.24
N HIS A 337 -2.16 -3.54 11.25
CA HIS A 337 -3.27 -2.79 10.69
C HIS A 337 -3.54 -3.23 9.25
N VAL A 338 -4.81 -3.41 8.92
CA VAL A 338 -5.31 -3.48 7.54
C VAL A 338 -6.43 -2.48 7.37
N ARG A 339 -6.23 -1.51 6.49
CA ARG A 339 -7.12 -0.37 6.32
C ARG A 339 -7.70 -0.38 4.91
N PRO A 340 -8.97 -0.78 4.72
CA PRO A 340 -9.61 -0.74 3.41
C PRO A 340 -9.77 0.71 2.94
N ARG A 341 -9.44 0.97 1.67
CA ARG A 341 -9.38 2.34 1.13
C ARG A 341 -10.11 2.52 -0.19
N SER A 342 -10.06 1.52 -1.05
CA SER A 342 -10.65 1.62 -2.40
C SER A 342 -11.15 0.27 -2.88
N LEU A 343 -12.47 0.10 -2.84
CA LEU A 343 -13.22 -1.08 -3.26
C LEU A 343 -13.81 -0.85 -4.65
N ASN A 344 -13.49 -1.73 -5.59
CA ASN A 344 -13.94 -1.64 -6.97
C ASN A 344 -14.57 -2.97 -7.39
N ARG A 345 -15.66 -2.92 -8.15
CA ARG A 345 -16.27 -4.12 -8.71
C ARG A 345 -15.85 -4.29 -10.18
N ILE A 346 -15.29 -5.44 -10.51
CA ILE A 346 -14.88 -5.81 -11.87
C ILE A 346 -15.50 -7.15 -12.20
N GLY A 347 -16.54 -7.14 -13.06
CA GLY A 347 -17.35 -8.33 -13.30
C GLY A 347 -18.07 -8.79 -12.02
N ASP A 348 -17.90 -10.07 -11.66
CA ASP A 348 -18.49 -10.68 -10.45
C ASP A 348 -17.60 -10.54 -9.20
N MET A 349 -16.43 -9.92 -9.33
CA MET A 349 -15.40 -9.87 -8.29
C MET A 349 -15.19 -8.45 -7.77
N TRP A 350 -15.05 -8.33 -6.45
CA TRP A 350 -14.61 -7.11 -5.77
C TRP A 350 -13.10 -7.11 -5.63
N TYR A 351 -12.48 -5.96 -5.85
CA TYR A 351 -11.05 -5.71 -5.68
C TYR A 351 -10.87 -4.60 -4.65
N LEU A 352 -10.11 -4.88 -3.61
CA LEU A 352 -9.82 -3.97 -2.52
C LEU A 352 -8.34 -3.59 -2.56
N TRP A 353 -8.08 -2.32 -2.81
CA TRP A 353 -6.81 -1.71 -2.44
C TRP A 353 -6.87 -1.32 -0.96
N TYR A 354 -5.89 -1.79 -0.20
CA TYR A 354 -5.83 -1.58 1.23
C TYR A 354 -4.43 -1.14 1.63
N GLU A 355 -4.35 -0.37 2.70
CA GLU A 355 -3.10 -0.07 3.37
C GLU A 355 -2.85 -1.11 4.46
N GLY A 356 -1.61 -1.55 4.61
CA GLY A 356 -1.22 -2.48 5.66
C GLY A 356 0.08 -2.07 6.31
N CYS A 357 0.20 -2.39 7.60
CA CYS A 357 1.41 -2.10 8.35
C CYS A 357 1.68 -3.13 9.45
N ASN A 358 2.90 -3.03 9.98
CA ASN A 358 3.42 -3.87 11.05
C ASN A 358 4.26 -3.02 12.02
N THR A 359 4.67 -3.61 13.14
CA THR A 359 5.46 -2.95 14.21
C THR A 359 6.98 -3.08 14.04
N TRP A 360 7.50 -3.56 12.91
CA TRP A 360 8.96 -3.71 12.76
C TRP A 360 9.62 -2.36 12.47
N GLU A 361 10.70 -2.07 13.18
CA GLU A 361 11.55 -0.91 12.97
C GLU A 361 13.02 -1.35 12.86
N PRO A 362 13.82 -0.72 11.99
CA PRO A 362 15.25 -0.99 11.94
C PRO A 362 15.94 -0.43 13.19
N GLU A 363 16.88 -1.21 13.74
CA GLU A 363 17.65 -0.84 14.93
C GLU A 363 18.42 0.48 14.70
N GLY A 364 18.29 1.41 15.65
CA GLY A 364 18.93 2.73 15.59
C GLY A 364 18.15 3.75 14.76
N SER A 365 16.99 3.39 14.21
CA SER A 365 16.04 4.36 13.70
C SER A 365 15.06 4.79 14.80
N SER A 366 14.80 6.09 14.91
CA SER A 366 13.70 6.65 15.68
C SER A 366 12.65 7.15 14.69
N HIS A 367 12.07 6.25 13.91
CA HIS A 367 10.98 6.62 13.02
C HIS A 367 9.67 6.47 13.78
N HIS A 368 8.97 7.57 14.03
CA HIS A 368 7.68 7.60 14.74
C HIS A 368 6.51 6.99 13.95
N GLY A 369 6.77 6.37 12.79
CA GLY A 369 5.75 6.02 11.82
C GLY A 369 5.72 4.53 11.49
N TRP A 370 4.49 4.02 11.40
CA TRP A 370 4.14 2.75 10.76
C TRP A 370 4.72 2.71 9.34
N TRP A 371 5.37 1.61 8.97
CA TRP A 371 5.93 1.40 7.63
C TRP A 371 4.83 0.97 6.66
N ASP A 372 3.85 1.85 6.45
CA ASP A 372 2.67 1.57 5.63
C ASP A 372 3.08 1.27 4.18
N THR A 373 2.38 0.30 3.59
CA THR A 373 2.44 0.03 2.15
C THR A 373 1.08 -0.45 1.66
N VAL A 374 0.93 -0.57 0.35
CA VAL A 374 -0.36 -0.83 -0.29
C VAL A 374 -0.42 -2.26 -0.82
N GLY A 375 -1.43 -2.98 -0.35
CA GLY A 375 -1.79 -4.32 -0.80
C GLY A 375 -3.03 -4.32 -1.69
N LEU A 376 -3.24 -5.46 -2.32
CA LEU A 376 -4.42 -5.78 -3.11
C LEU A 376 -5.04 -7.09 -2.61
N ALA A 377 -6.36 -7.10 -2.45
CA ALA A 377 -7.14 -8.29 -2.15
C ALA A 377 -8.38 -8.34 -3.06
N ARG A 378 -9.02 -9.50 -3.19
CA ARG A 378 -10.26 -9.65 -3.94
C ARG A 378 -11.24 -10.59 -3.26
N SER A 379 -12.53 -10.40 -3.51
CA SER A 379 -13.59 -11.20 -2.92
C SER A 379 -14.81 -11.27 -3.83
N LYS A 380 -15.52 -12.40 -3.83
CA LYS A 380 -16.82 -12.51 -4.53
C LYS A 380 -17.99 -12.03 -3.69
N ASP A 381 -17.85 -12.05 -2.37
CA ASP A 381 -18.95 -11.90 -1.41
C ASP A 381 -18.67 -10.86 -0.31
N LEU A 382 -17.55 -10.13 -0.43
CA LEU A 382 -17.04 -9.14 0.53
C LEU A 382 -16.63 -9.71 1.91
N VAL A 383 -16.63 -11.04 2.08
CA VAL A 383 -16.31 -11.68 3.36
C VAL A 383 -15.15 -12.63 3.23
N ASN A 384 -15.12 -13.43 2.17
CA ASN A 384 -14.04 -14.35 1.87
C ASN A 384 -13.05 -13.66 0.92
N TRP A 385 -11.87 -13.35 1.44
CA TRP A 385 -10.85 -12.57 0.73
C TRP A 385 -9.68 -13.45 0.27
N GLU A 386 -9.32 -13.31 -1.00
CA GLU A 386 -8.07 -13.78 -1.57
C GLU A 386 -7.08 -12.61 -1.60
N TYR A 387 -5.87 -12.79 -1.06
CA TYR A 387 -4.82 -11.76 -1.08
C TYR A 387 -3.96 -11.92 -2.32
N TYR A 388 -3.53 -10.81 -2.91
CA TYR A 388 -2.66 -10.83 -4.07
C TYR A 388 -1.34 -11.55 -3.73
N PRO A 389 -0.96 -12.65 -4.43
CA PRO A 389 0.18 -13.49 -4.03
C PRO A 389 1.54 -12.77 -4.04
N ARG A 390 1.63 -11.62 -4.72
CA ARG A 390 2.85 -10.79 -4.78
C ARG A 390 2.65 -9.45 -4.08
N ASN A 391 1.79 -9.39 -3.06
CA ASN A 391 1.70 -8.25 -2.17
C ASN A 391 3.05 -7.97 -1.47
N PRO A 392 3.40 -6.69 -1.21
CA PRO A 392 2.59 -5.49 -1.50
C PRO A 392 2.53 -5.17 -3.00
N ALA A 393 1.35 -4.74 -3.45
CA ALA A 393 1.05 -4.49 -4.87
C ALA A 393 1.57 -3.13 -5.35
N LEU A 394 1.65 -2.15 -4.43
CA LEU A 394 2.13 -0.80 -4.70
C LEU A 394 3.02 -0.29 -3.54
N PRO A 395 4.26 -0.76 -3.41
CA PRO A 395 5.20 -0.23 -2.44
C PRO A 395 5.90 1.04 -2.92
N GLY A 396 6.57 1.71 -1.99
CA GLY A 396 7.50 2.79 -2.30
C GLY A 396 8.63 2.33 -3.21
N LEU A 397 9.11 3.21 -4.07
CA LEU A 397 10.19 2.86 -5.00
C LEU A 397 11.55 2.78 -4.28
N GLY A 398 11.73 3.61 -3.24
CA GLY A 398 12.95 3.77 -2.44
C GLY A 398 14.23 3.89 -3.26
N LEU A 399 14.19 4.73 -4.31
CA LEU A 399 15.31 4.95 -5.22
C LEU A 399 16.29 6.01 -4.71
N ASN A 400 15.77 7.04 -4.04
CA ASN A 400 16.52 8.15 -3.44
C ASN A 400 15.61 9.00 -2.55
N ALA A 401 16.20 9.96 -1.82
CA ALA A 401 15.48 10.85 -0.90
C ALA A 401 14.53 11.85 -1.59
N ASP A 402 14.82 12.22 -2.84
CA ASP A 402 14.12 13.27 -3.57
C ASP A 402 12.83 12.75 -4.24
N GLN A 403 12.81 11.46 -4.59
CA GLN A 403 11.64 10.80 -5.16
C GLN A 403 10.49 10.79 -4.15
N PHE A 404 9.37 11.41 -4.51
CA PHE A 404 8.27 11.69 -3.59
C PHE A 404 7.64 10.43 -2.97
N ASP A 405 7.68 9.30 -3.66
CA ASP A 405 7.11 8.02 -3.22
C ASP A 405 8.18 6.99 -2.82
N SER A 406 9.36 7.46 -2.40
CA SER A 406 10.41 6.57 -1.87
C SER A 406 10.10 6.03 -0.47
N ASN A 407 9.68 6.92 0.44
CA ASN A 407 9.65 6.61 1.87
C ASN A 407 8.27 6.23 2.42
N TRP A 408 7.19 6.64 1.79
CA TRP A 408 5.85 6.29 2.25
C TRP A 408 4.93 6.26 1.05
N VAL A 409 4.21 5.14 0.91
CA VAL A 409 3.16 4.97 -0.08
C VAL A 409 1.93 4.44 0.63
N GLY A 410 0.83 5.19 0.55
CA GLY A 410 -0.39 4.89 1.28
C GLY A 410 -1.61 5.50 0.63
N TRP A 411 -2.75 5.41 1.31
CA TRP A 411 -4.02 6.03 0.89
C TRP A 411 -4.39 5.74 -0.60
N PRO A 412 -4.41 4.47 -1.03
CA PRO A 412 -4.67 4.15 -2.42
C PRO A 412 -6.13 4.43 -2.80
N ARG A 413 -6.33 4.95 -4.00
CA ARG A 413 -7.63 5.17 -4.63
C ARG A 413 -7.56 4.71 -6.07
N MET A 414 -8.33 3.70 -6.44
CA MET A 414 -8.47 3.30 -7.84
C MET A 414 -9.76 3.87 -8.42
N TYR A 415 -9.66 4.40 -9.64
CA TYR A 415 -10.79 4.73 -10.49
C TYR A 415 -10.66 3.95 -11.81
N ILE A 416 -11.74 3.37 -12.32
CA ILE A 416 -11.73 2.56 -13.55
C ILE A 416 -12.40 3.33 -14.68
N LYS A 417 -11.69 3.53 -15.79
CA LYS A 417 -12.21 4.12 -17.03
C LYS A 417 -11.59 3.41 -18.23
N ASP A 418 -12.39 3.10 -19.24
CA ASP A 418 -11.93 2.54 -20.52
C ASP A 418 -10.99 1.32 -20.38
N ASN A 419 -11.33 0.39 -19.49
CA ASN A 419 -10.56 -0.82 -19.19
C ASN A 419 -9.14 -0.55 -18.63
N VAL A 420 -8.92 0.64 -18.05
CA VAL A 420 -7.72 1.04 -17.32
C VAL A 420 -8.08 1.38 -15.88
N GLY A 421 -7.34 0.81 -14.93
CA GLY A 421 -7.34 1.23 -13.54
C GLY A 421 -6.33 2.36 -13.33
N TYR A 422 -6.82 3.51 -12.89
CA TYR A 422 -6.04 4.67 -12.47
C TYR A 422 -5.86 4.59 -10.96
N VAL A 423 -4.67 4.22 -10.50
CA VAL A 423 -4.35 4.03 -9.09
C VAL A 423 -3.64 5.28 -8.58
N PHE A 424 -4.41 6.12 -7.91
CA PHE A 424 -3.95 7.28 -7.16
C PHE A 424 -3.43 6.83 -5.79
N TYR A 425 -2.42 7.49 -5.28
CA TYR A 425 -1.82 7.14 -3.99
C TYR A 425 -1.11 8.35 -3.38
N THR A 426 -0.89 8.32 -2.07
CA THR A 426 -0.05 9.30 -1.39
C THR A 426 1.41 8.87 -1.45
N GLY A 427 2.30 9.76 -1.87
CA GLY A 427 3.75 9.66 -1.71
C GLY A 427 4.28 10.87 -0.95
N ASN A 428 4.85 10.67 0.25
CA ASN A 428 5.38 11.77 1.08
C ASN A 428 4.48 13.01 1.14
N ALA A 429 3.20 12.80 1.46
CA ALA A 429 2.16 13.82 1.58
C ALA A 429 1.78 14.58 0.28
N GLN A 430 2.06 13.97 -0.88
CA GLN A 430 1.65 14.42 -2.22
C GLN A 430 0.90 13.30 -2.95
N VAL A 431 0.20 13.62 -4.05
CA VAL A 431 -0.58 12.61 -4.80
C VAL A 431 0.18 12.15 -6.03
N GLY A 432 0.40 10.83 -6.13
CA GLY A 432 0.92 10.14 -7.31
C GLY A 432 -0.18 9.43 -8.11
N LEU A 433 0.17 8.97 -9.32
CA LEU A 433 -0.69 8.18 -10.18
C LEU A 433 0.14 7.10 -10.90
N ARG A 434 -0.32 5.85 -10.82
CA ARG A 434 0.10 4.77 -11.72
C ARG A 434 -1.13 4.17 -12.40
N THR A 435 -0.93 3.56 -13.57
CA THR A 435 -2.04 3.00 -14.36
C THR A 435 -1.80 1.54 -14.66
N ILE A 436 -2.87 0.73 -14.65
CA ILE A 436 -2.80 -0.68 -14.99
C ILE A 436 -4.01 -1.08 -15.87
N PRO A 437 -3.80 -1.76 -17.01
CA PRO A 437 -4.89 -2.37 -17.75
C PRO A 437 -5.67 -3.37 -16.87
N ILE A 438 -7.00 -3.34 -16.92
CA ILE A 438 -7.83 -4.18 -16.03
C ILE A 438 -7.63 -5.67 -16.31
N ASP A 439 -7.48 -6.06 -17.57
CA ASP A 439 -7.17 -7.45 -17.97
C ASP A 439 -5.87 -7.97 -17.34
N ARG A 440 -4.87 -7.09 -17.15
CA ARG A 440 -3.67 -7.38 -16.37
C ARG A 440 -3.99 -7.47 -14.89
N LEU A 441 -4.62 -6.45 -14.30
CA LEU A 441 -4.94 -6.39 -12.86
C LEU A 441 -5.68 -7.65 -12.36
N VAL A 442 -6.62 -8.19 -13.15
CA VAL A 442 -7.41 -9.36 -12.75
C VAL A 442 -6.66 -10.69 -12.88
N ASN A 443 -5.55 -10.73 -13.63
CA ASN A 443 -4.75 -11.93 -13.85
C ASN A 443 -3.65 -12.07 -12.80
N TRP A 444 -3.94 -12.74 -11.69
CA TRP A 444 -2.96 -12.92 -10.60
C TRP A 444 -1.93 -14.03 -10.85
N LYS A 445 -2.09 -14.82 -11.93
CA LYS A 445 -1.13 -15.89 -12.27
C LYS A 445 0.21 -15.31 -12.70
N THR A 446 0.19 -14.17 -13.39
CA THR A 446 1.38 -13.49 -13.92
C THR A 446 1.17 -11.99 -13.97
N GLU A 447 2.24 -11.21 -13.81
CA GLU A 447 2.21 -9.78 -14.10
C GLU A 447 2.53 -9.45 -15.57
N GLY A 448 2.79 -10.47 -16.40
CA GLY A 448 3.14 -10.32 -17.80
C GLY A 448 4.63 -10.10 -18.07
N GLY A 449 5.50 -10.33 -17.08
CA GLY A 449 6.95 -10.31 -17.28
C GLY A 449 7.52 -11.64 -17.75
N GLU A 450 8.81 -11.61 -18.04
CA GLU A 450 9.56 -12.73 -18.62
C GLU A 450 10.30 -13.52 -17.54
N THR A 451 10.29 -14.85 -17.67
CA THR A 451 11.06 -15.76 -16.83
C THR A 451 12.31 -16.20 -17.56
N VAL A 452 13.47 -16.00 -16.94
CA VAL A 452 14.78 -16.44 -17.46
C VAL A 452 15.43 -17.44 -16.51
N ASP A 453 16.05 -18.50 -17.05
CA ASP A 453 16.93 -19.39 -16.29
C ASP A 453 18.34 -18.80 -16.27
N LEU A 454 18.80 -18.42 -15.09
CA LEU A 454 20.08 -17.76 -14.90
C LEU A 454 21.27 -18.73 -14.84
N ARG A 455 21.03 -20.05 -14.93
CA ARG A 455 22.09 -21.07 -15.06
C ARG A 455 22.67 -21.13 -16.48
N GLU A 456 21.87 -20.87 -17.51
CA GLU A 456 22.20 -21.19 -18.91
C GLU A 456 23.02 -20.12 -19.65
N HIS A 457 23.13 -18.89 -19.12
CA HIS A 457 23.90 -17.81 -19.74
C HIS A 457 25.42 -17.91 -19.51
N HIS A 458 25.98 -19.11 -19.72
CA HIS A 458 27.41 -19.41 -19.75
C HIS A 458 27.91 -19.88 -21.12
N THR A 459 27.11 -19.73 -22.19
CA THR A 459 27.52 -20.14 -23.55
C THR A 459 27.19 -19.08 -24.61
N SER A 460 27.99 -18.02 -24.67
CA SER A 460 28.28 -17.32 -25.93
C SER A 460 29.44 -16.33 -25.74
N GLN A 461 30.62 -16.82 -26.17
CA GLN A 461 31.85 -16.18 -26.64
C GLN A 461 32.45 -14.97 -25.91
#